data_AF-W7DQJ8-F1
#
_entry.id   AF-W7DQJ8-F1
#
_cell.length_a   1.000
_cell.length_b   1.000
_cell.length_c   1.000
_cell.angle_alpha   90.00
_cell.angle_beta   90.00
_cell.angle_gamma   90.00
#
_symmetry.space_group_name_H-M   'P 1'
#
loop_
_entity.id
_entity.type
_entity.pdbx_description
1 polymer ?
#
loop_
_entity_poly.entity_id
_entity_poly.type
_entity_poly.pdbx_seq_one_letter_code
_entity_poly.pdbx_strand_id
1 'polypeptide(L)'
;PSTSGQESHPHKRLIVCCDGTWNSGDLEGKALTNVAKIARCISDKDDWKPKGQDGITRESRKTYIQIVHYQPGVGLGTGKVSNTWDAMTGRGLSKAIRSAYTFICLNWSSQDDQIVLIGFSRGAFTVRCVAQLIEEVGFAIGFPMAAHLPQLPRRKYCTVDDVVPRKIKFAVQALALDERRRHFKPMVWSPLEDGASQTLKQRWFTGNHSDIGGGNKDMTLANITLAWMIGQL
;
A
#
# COMPACT_ATOMS: atom_id res chain seq x y z
N PRO A 1 -41.29 18.24 15.68
CA PRO A 1 -40.52 16.97 15.74
C PRO A 1 -39.78 16.73 14.41
N SER A 2 -38.60 17.35 14.27
CA SER A 2 -37.72 17.18 13.11
C SER A 2 -36.71 16.08 13.43
N THR A 3 -37.00 14.84 13.06
CA THR A 3 -35.97 13.81 12.94
C THR A 3 -35.20 14.08 11.67
N SER A 4 -34.09 14.81 11.78
CA SER A 4 -33.06 14.86 10.75
C SER A 4 -32.56 13.44 10.53
N GLY A 5 -33.04 12.79 9.47
CA GLY A 5 -32.41 11.56 8.99
C GLY A 5 -30.99 11.91 8.60
N GLN A 6 -30.00 11.53 9.41
CA GLN A 6 -28.61 11.56 8.99
C GLN A 6 -28.51 10.65 7.76
N GLU A 7 -28.23 11.23 6.59
CA GLU A 7 -27.84 10.46 5.42
C GLU A 7 -26.63 9.61 5.80
N SER A 8 -26.82 8.30 5.92
CA SER A 8 -25.74 7.38 6.24
C SER A 8 -24.80 7.34 5.05
N HIS A 9 -23.63 7.99 5.16
CA HIS A 9 -22.61 7.89 4.13
C HIS A 9 -22.22 6.41 3.91
N PRO A 10 -22.16 5.93 2.66
CA PRO A 10 -21.75 4.56 2.40
C PRO A 10 -20.29 4.37 2.84
N HIS A 11 -20.01 3.29 3.58
CA HIS A 11 -18.66 2.97 4.01
C HIS A 11 -17.76 2.70 2.79
N LYS A 12 -16.57 3.29 2.75
CA LYS A 12 -15.59 3.04 1.68
C LYS A 12 -14.34 2.36 2.21
N ARG A 13 -13.74 1.55 1.36
CA ARG A 13 -12.38 1.04 1.53
C ARG A 13 -11.51 1.51 0.37
N LEU A 14 -10.60 2.41 0.66
CA LEU A 14 -9.65 2.96 -0.30
C LEU A 14 -8.41 2.07 -0.33
N ILE A 15 -8.19 1.37 -1.44
CA ILE A 15 -7.13 0.37 -1.57
C ILE A 15 -6.06 0.92 -2.51
N VAL A 16 -4.87 1.18 -2.00
CA VAL A 16 -3.74 1.70 -2.76
C VAL A 16 -2.72 0.58 -2.96
N CYS A 17 -2.50 0.21 -4.21
CA CYS A 17 -1.56 -0.82 -4.62
C CYS A 17 -0.39 -0.17 -5.37
N CYS A 18 0.81 -0.16 -4.77
CA CYS A 18 2.01 0.38 -5.41
C CYS A 18 2.99 -0.74 -5.82
N ASP A 19 3.25 -0.89 -7.11
CA ASP A 19 4.14 -1.94 -7.60
C ASP A 19 5.64 -1.53 -7.61
N GLY A 20 6.51 -2.54 -7.67
CA GLY A 20 7.96 -2.40 -7.75
C GLY A 20 8.48 -2.02 -9.15
N THR A 21 9.71 -1.54 -9.21
CA THR A 21 10.42 -1.19 -10.46
C THR A 21 10.35 -2.26 -11.53
N TRP A 22 10.38 -1.84 -12.81
CA TRP A 22 10.48 -2.72 -13.98
C TRP A 22 9.28 -3.65 -14.19
N ASN A 23 8.24 -3.50 -13.36
CA ASN A 23 6.99 -4.21 -13.46
C ASN A 23 5.90 -3.24 -13.87
N SER A 24 5.60 -3.24 -15.17
CA SER A 24 4.33 -2.77 -15.67
C SER A 24 3.58 -4.05 -16.04
N GLY A 25 2.50 -4.36 -15.31
CA GLY A 25 1.69 -5.56 -15.56
C GLY A 25 1.00 -5.61 -16.93
N ASP A 26 1.33 -4.65 -17.80
CA ASP A 26 0.78 -4.44 -19.14
C ASP A 26 1.86 -4.55 -20.23
N LEU A 27 3.11 -4.91 -19.88
CA LEU A 27 4.16 -5.19 -20.86
C LEU A 27 4.07 -6.65 -21.31
N GLU A 28 3.90 -6.86 -22.62
CA GLU A 28 3.89 -8.19 -23.26
C GLU A 28 5.09 -9.04 -22.80
N GLY A 29 4.81 -10.27 -22.36
CA GLY A 29 5.83 -11.27 -22.00
C GLY A 29 6.41 -11.20 -20.58
N LYS A 30 5.93 -10.29 -19.70
CA LYS A 30 6.31 -10.28 -18.27
C LYS A 30 5.22 -10.84 -17.38
N ALA A 31 5.61 -11.69 -16.43
CA ALA A 31 4.71 -12.18 -15.41
C ALA A 31 4.27 -11.05 -14.47
N LEU A 32 3.05 -11.16 -13.94
CA LEU A 32 2.50 -10.18 -13.01
C LEU A 32 3.14 -10.30 -11.63
N THR A 33 3.28 -9.17 -10.96
CA THR A 33 3.60 -9.12 -9.53
C THR A 33 2.41 -9.52 -8.68
N ASN A 34 2.67 -9.87 -7.44
CA ASN A 34 1.63 -10.14 -6.46
C ASN A 34 0.77 -8.90 -6.20
N VAL A 35 1.34 -7.69 -6.25
CA VAL A 35 0.59 -6.44 -6.12
C VAL A 35 -0.39 -6.25 -7.29
N ALA A 36 0.07 -6.48 -8.52
CA ALA A 36 -0.79 -6.39 -9.71
C ALA A 36 -1.89 -7.46 -9.69
N LYS A 37 -1.57 -8.70 -9.27
CA LYS A 37 -2.56 -9.77 -9.09
C LYS A 37 -3.62 -9.38 -8.07
N ILE A 38 -3.22 -8.91 -6.88
CA ILE A 38 -4.16 -8.47 -5.84
C ILE A 38 -5.04 -7.33 -6.35
N ALA A 39 -4.44 -6.30 -6.95
CA ALA A 39 -5.18 -5.14 -7.46
C ALA A 39 -6.27 -5.52 -8.48
N ARG A 40 -6.03 -6.54 -9.30
CA ARG A 40 -6.97 -7.03 -10.32
C ARG A 40 -8.04 -7.98 -9.77
N CYS A 41 -7.87 -8.51 -8.56
CA CYS A 41 -8.78 -9.49 -7.95
C CYS A 41 -9.65 -8.90 -6.82
N ILE A 42 -9.52 -7.60 -6.53
CA ILE A 42 -10.39 -6.93 -5.55
C ILE A 42 -11.78 -6.73 -6.17
N SER A 43 -12.82 -7.18 -5.46
CA SER A 43 -14.22 -6.91 -5.82
C SER A 43 -14.59 -5.45 -5.56
N ASP A 44 -15.56 -4.93 -6.29
CA ASP A 44 -16.14 -3.59 -6.08
C ASP A 44 -16.81 -3.41 -4.72
N LYS A 45 -17.20 -4.51 -4.04
CA LYS A 45 -17.84 -4.49 -2.72
C LYS A 45 -17.25 -5.56 -1.80
N ASP A 46 -17.17 -5.26 -0.51
CA ASP A 46 -16.84 -6.22 0.54
C ASP A 46 -17.90 -6.22 1.63
N ASP A 47 -18.57 -7.36 1.79
CA ASP A 47 -19.53 -7.61 2.88
C ASP A 47 -18.78 -8.07 4.13
N TRP A 48 -18.09 -7.13 4.77
CA TRP A 48 -17.27 -7.40 5.93
C TRP A 48 -18.10 -7.82 7.15
N LYS A 49 -17.63 -8.87 7.82
CA LYS A 49 -18.16 -9.31 9.11
C LYS A 49 -17.05 -9.25 10.17
N PRO A 50 -17.21 -8.46 11.24
CA PRO A 50 -16.27 -8.48 12.35
C PRO A 50 -16.30 -9.87 12.99
N LYS A 51 -15.21 -10.63 12.88
CA LYS A 51 -15.03 -11.81 13.72
C LYS A 51 -14.71 -11.33 15.13
N GLY A 52 -15.60 -11.61 16.09
CA GLY A 52 -15.30 -11.44 17.51
C GLY A 52 -14.09 -12.29 17.90
N GLN A 53 -13.38 -11.91 18.96
CA GLN A 53 -12.25 -12.69 19.49
C GLN A 53 -12.66 -14.11 19.91
N ASP A 54 -13.95 -14.32 20.19
CA ASP A 54 -14.62 -15.58 20.51
C ASP A 54 -15.16 -16.35 19.29
N GLY A 55 -14.96 -15.82 18.07
CA GLY A 55 -15.52 -16.38 16.84
C GLY A 55 -17.03 -16.10 16.66
N ILE A 56 -17.64 -15.37 17.59
CA ILE A 56 -19.08 -15.03 17.56
C ILE A 56 -19.23 -13.62 16.98
N THR A 57 -19.83 -13.52 15.80
CA THR A 57 -20.19 -12.23 15.18
C THR A 57 -21.31 -11.57 15.99
N ARG A 58 -21.00 -10.46 16.67
CA ARG A 58 -22.00 -9.70 17.46
C ARG A 58 -22.47 -8.40 16.80
N GLU A 59 -21.74 -7.89 15.81
CA GLU A 59 -22.12 -6.68 15.08
C GLU A 59 -22.79 -7.00 13.74
N SER A 60 -23.59 -6.05 13.26
CA SER A 60 -24.23 -6.10 11.94
C SER A 60 -23.19 -6.12 10.82
N ARG A 61 -23.51 -6.84 9.73
CA ARG A 61 -22.70 -6.88 8.50
C ARG A 61 -22.54 -5.45 7.98
N LYS A 62 -21.29 -5.02 7.74
CA LYS A 62 -20.97 -3.74 7.11
C LYS A 62 -20.51 -3.99 5.68
N THR A 63 -21.18 -3.35 4.72
CA THR A 63 -20.76 -3.41 3.32
C THR A 63 -19.87 -2.20 3.01
N TYR A 64 -18.67 -2.47 2.52
CA TYR A 64 -17.72 -1.45 2.06
C TYR A 64 -17.71 -1.39 0.54
N ILE A 65 -17.84 -0.19 -0.02
CA ILE A 65 -17.52 0.09 -1.42
C ILE A 65 -16.00 0.14 -1.54
N GLN A 66 -15.41 -0.68 -2.40
CA GLN A 66 -13.96 -0.78 -2.55
C GLN A 66 -13.50 0.05 -3.76
N ILE A 67 -12.63 1.03 -3.51
CA ILE A 67 -12.08 1.90 -4.55
C ILE A 67 -10.59 1.63 -4.65
N VAL A 68 -10.14 1.10 -5.79
CA VAL A 68 -8.76 0.66 -5.99
C VAL A 68 -7.96 1.69 -6.79
N HIS A 69 -6.81 2.10 -6.26
CA HIS A 69 -5.78 2.86 -6.97
C HIS A 69 -4.55 1.99 -7.19
N TYR A 70 -4.31 1.60 -8.43
CA TYR A 70 -3.10 0.88 -8.82
C TYR A 70 -2.07 1.85 -9.40
N GLN A 71 -0.92 1.95 -8.73
CA GLN A 71 0.24 2.71 -9.17
C GLN A 71 1.27 1.73 -9.75
N PRO A 72 1.47 1.70 -11.08
CA PRO A 72 2.47 0.84 -11.68
C PRO A 72 3.88 1.24 -11.24
N GLY A 73 4.79 0.26 -11.32
CA GLY A 73 6.20 0.47 -11.05
C GLY A 73 6.82 1.54 -11.93
N VAL A 74 7.84 2.22 -11.41
CA VAL A 74 8.60 3.20 -12.20
C VAL A 74 9.39 2.44 -13.28
N GLY A 75 8.81 2.37 -14.49
CA GLY A 75 9.44 1.89 -15.72
C GLY A 75 9.59 3.04 -16.71
N LEU A 76 10.68 3.03 -17.48
CA LEU A 76 11.08 4.07 -18.44
C LEU A 76 9.89 4.61 -19.26
N GLY A 77 9.50 5.86 -19.00
CA GLY A 77 8.69 6.61 -19.94
C GLY A 77 9.51 6.87 -21.20
N THR A 78 8.99 6.42 -22.34
CA THR A 78 9.08 7.07 -23.66
C THR A 78 10.22 8.09 -23.83
N GLY A 79 11.42 7.62 -24.16
CA GLY A 79 12.51 8.52 -24.51
C GLY A 79 13.86 7.83 -24.49
N LYS A 80 14.51 7.77 -25.66
CA LYS A 80 15.94 7.48 -25.80
C LYS A 80 16.74 8.61 -25.16
N VAL A 81 16.86 8.64 -23.84
CA VAL A 81 17.90 9.41 -23.16
C VAL A 81 18.47 8.55 -22.05
N SER A 82 19.74 8.21 -22.24
CA SER A 82 20.64 7.62 -21.27
C SER A 82 20.57 8.38 -19.95
N ASN A 83 20.10 7.70 -18.89
CA ASN A 83 20.66 7.74 -17.53
C ASN A 83 19.83 6.80 -16.65
N THR A 84 20.18 5.52 -16.70
CA THR A 84 19.58 4.38 -16.00
C THR A 84 19.53 4.57 -14.46
N TRP A 85 20.29 5.53 -13.92
CA TRP A 85 20.38 5.83 -12.49
C TRP A 85 19.57 7.06 -12.03
N ASP A 86 19.37 8.08 -12.87
CA ASP A 86 18.68 9.33 -12.48
C ASP A 86 17.17 9.16 -12.31
N ALA A 87 16.57 8.18 -13.01
CA ALA A 87 15.19 7.78 -12.80
C ALA A 87 14.99 7.00 -11.48
N MET A 88 16.07 6.47 -10.88
CA MET A 88 16.01 5.63 -9.67
C MET A 88 16.00 6.43 -8.36
N THR A 89 16.34 7.72 -8.34
CA THR A 89 16.69 8.42 -7.09
C THR A 89 15.73 9.53 -6.62
N GLY A 90 14.61 9.83 -7.31
CA GLY A 90 13.63 10.71 -6.67
C GLY A 90 12.37 11.14 -7.43
N ARG A 91 12.42 11.44 -8.73
CA ARG A 91 11.24 12.04 -9.41
C ARG A 91 10.06 11.06 -9.54
N GLY A 92 10.33 9.80 -9.90
CA GLY A 92 9.28 8.77 -10.04
C GLY A 92 8.66 8.38 -8.70
N LEU A 93 9.50 8.27 -7.65
CA LEU A 93 9.05 7.94 -6.31
C LEU A 93 8.19 9.06 -5.70
N SER A 94 8.64 10.31 -5.76
CA SER A 94 7.84 11.45 -5.28
C SER A 94 6.51 11.57 -6.00
N LYS A 95 6.46 11.27 -7.31
CA LYS A 95 5.20 11.22 -8.08
C LYS A 95 4.27 10.12 -7.58
N ALA A 96 4.79 8.92 -7.31
CA ALA A 96 4.00 7.80 -6.79
C ALA A 96 3.43 8.09 -5.40
N ILE A 97 4.25 8.63 -4.48
CA ILE A 97 3.82 9.04 -3.13
C ILE A 97 2.72 10.09 -3.24
N ARG A 98 2.93 11.13 -4.06
CA ARG A 98 1.95 12.20 -4.27
C ARG A 98 0.65 11.66 -4.86
N SER A 99 0.73 10.80 -5.87
CA SER A 99 -0.46 10.21 -6.51
C SER A 99 -1.30 9.42 -5.51
N ALA A 100 -0.65 8.52 -4.76
CA ALA A 100 -1.30 7.70 -3.74
C ALA A 100 -1.94 8.55 -2.63
N TYR A 101 -1.21 9.53 -2.09
CA TYR A 101 -1.72 10.41 -1.05
C TYR A 101 -2.89 11.26 -1.55
N THR A 102 -2.77 11.86 -2.74
CA THR A 102 -3.85 12.64 -3.36
C THR A 102 -5.10 11.78 -3.58
N PHE A 103 -4.94 10.54 -4.05
CA PHE A 103 -6.08 9.62 -4.21
C PHE A 103 -6.82 9.40 -2.89
N ILE A 104 -6.09 9.18 -1.80
CA ILE A 104 -6.70 9.00 -0.46
C ILE A 104 -7.44 10.27 -0.05
N CYS A 105 -6.80 11.44 -0.11
CA CYS A 105 -7.41 12.70 0.31
C CYS A 105 -8.67 13.06 -0.50
N LEU A 106 -8.70 12.76 -1.80
CA LEU A 106 -9.85 13.07 -2.66
C LEU A 106 -11.03 12.11 -2.48
N ASN A 107 -10.80 10.89 -1.97
CA ASN A 107 -11.83 9.86 -1.86
C ASN A 107 -12.27 9.59 -0.41
N TRP A 108 -11.54 10.08 0.58
CA TRP A 108 -11.91 9.98 1.99
C TRP A 108 -13.09 10.90 2.33
N SER A 109 -14.11 10.36 2.99
CA SER A 109 -15.32 11.13 3.35
C SER A 109 -15.76 10.99 4.79
N SER A 110 -15.44 9.87 5.45
CA SER A 110 -15.91 9.58 6.81
C SER A 110 -14.80 8.93 7.62
N GLN A 111 -14.86 9.08 8.95
CA GLN A 111 -13.96 8.36 9.88
C GLN A 111 -14.19 6.85 9.86
N ASP A 112 -15.34 6.40 9.35
CA ASP A 112 -15.64 4.97 9.16
C ASP A 112 -15.04 4.38 7.88
N ASP A 113 -14.44 5.21 7.02
CA ASP A 113 -13.74 4.74 5.83
C ASP A 113 -12.45 4.00 6.24
N GLN A 114 -12.05 3.04 5.42
CA GLN A 114 -10.86 2.23 5.62
C GLN A 114 -9.82 2.51 4.54
N ILE A 115 -8.54 2.46 4.89
CA ILE A 115 -7.43 2.55 3.94
C ILE A 115 -6.64 1.25 4.01
N VAL A 116 -6.41 0.64 2.85
CA VAL A 116 -5.54 -0.52 2.71
C VAL A 116 -4.38 -0.14 1.79
N LEU A 117 -3.17 -0.32 2.29
CA LEU A 117 -1.95 0.01 1.56
C LEU A 117 -1.18 -1.27 1.26
N ILE A 118 -0.94 -1.54 -0.03
CA ILE A 118 -0.27 -2.74 -0.51
C ILE A 118 0.90 -2.31 -1.38
N GLY A 119 2.10 -2.81 -1.08
CA GLY A 119 3.27 -2.44 -1.86
C GLY A 119 4.31 -3.54 -1.95
N PHE A 120 5.05 -3.54 -3.06
CA PHE A 120 6.19 -4.43 -3.29
C PHE A 120 7.44 -3.63 -3.66
N SER A 121 8.61 -4.01 -3.15
CA SER A 121 9.90 -3.38 -3.49
C SER A 121 9.86 -1.88 -3.19
N ARG A 122 10.16 -1.01 -4.17
CA ARG A 122 9.99 0.43 -4.03
C ARG A 122 8.54 0.85 -3.82
N GLY A 123 7.57 0.10 -4.31
CA GLY A 123 6.16 0.31 -3.98
C GLY A 123 5.87 0.07 -2.49
N ALA A 124 6.57 -0.88 -1.84
CA ALA A 124 6.49 -1.07 -0.39
C ALA A 124 7.04 0.16 0.36
N PHE A 125 8.15 0.74 -0.13
CA PHE A 125 8.67 1.99 0.39
C PHE A 125 7.69 3.16 0.18
N THR A 126 7.09 3.27 -1.02
CA THR A 126 6.07 4.29 -1.32
C THR A 126 4.91 4.25 -0.34
N VAL A 127 4.32 3.07 -0.11
CA VAL A 127 3.16 2.97 0.79
C VAL A 127 3.53 3.24 2.25
N ARG A 128 4.77 2.95 2.67
CA ARG A 128 5.27 3.35 3.99
C ARG A 128 5.37 4.87 4.12
N CYS A 129 5.94 5.55 3.13
CA CYS A 129 5.95 7.02 3.10
C CYS A 129 4.54 7.60 3.16
N VAL A 130 3.59 7.01 2.43
CA VAL A 130 2.18 7.44 2.43
C VAL A 130 1.56 7.24 3.81
N ALA A 131 1.79 6.10 4.46
CA ALA A 131 1.28 5.84 5.80
C ALA A 131 1.83 6.85 6.83
N GLN A 132 3.13 7.13 6.79
CA GLN A 132 3.77 8.15 7.62
C GLN A 132 3.18 9.54 7.36
N LEU A 133 2.97 9.89 6.09
CA LEU A 133 2.39 11.18 5.70
C LEU A 133 0.96 11.34 6.24
N ILE A 134 0.15 10.28 6.22
CA ILE A 134 -1.20 10.28 6.80
C ILE A 134 -1.15 10.41 8.33
N GLU A 135 -0.17 9.81 8.99
CA GLU A 135 0.03 9.97 10.43
C GLU A 135 0.34 11.42 10.79
N GLU A 136 1.31 12.02 10.12
CA GLU A 136 1.83 13.37 10.39
C GLU A 136 0.89 14.49 9.94
N VAL A 137 0.33 14.38 8.72
CA VAL A 137 -0.41 15.47 8.06
C VAL A 137 -1.93 15.27 8.14
N GLY A 138 -2.39 14.02 8.32
CA GLY A 138 -3.82 13.69 8.29
C GLY A 138 -4.41 13.69 6.88
N PHE A 139 -5.74 13.82 6.78
CA PHE A 139 -6.44 13.90 5.50
C PHE A 139 -6.62 15.38 5.15
N ALA A 140 -5.87 15.90 4.18
CA ALA A 140 -5.99 17.29 3.75
C ALA A 140 -7.30 17.51 2.96
N ILE A 141 -8.42 17.55 3.66
CA ILE A 141 -9.74 17.85 3.10
C ILE A 141 -9.90 19.37 3.12
N GLY A 142 -9.93 20.02 1.94
CA GLY A 142 -10.24 21.44 1.81
C GLY A 142 -9.06 22.39 1.56
N PHE A 143 -7.82 21.91 1.48
CA PHE A 143 -6.73 22.74 0.96
C PHE A 143 -6.85 22.83 -0.57
N PRO A 144 -6.85 24.02 -1.19
CA PRO A 144 -6.88 24.14 -2.63
C PRO A 144 -5.57 23.58 -3.20
N MET A 145 -5.56 22.30 -3.55
CA MET A 145 -4.41 21.57 -4.11
C MET A 145 -3.97 22.12 -5.49
N ALA A 146 -4.72 23.06 -6.07
CA ALA A 146 -4.33 23.86 -7.22
C ALA A 146 -3.26 24.91 -6.88
N ALA A 147 -3.23 25.41 -5.65
CA ALA A 147 -2.08 26.12 -5.11
C ALA A 147 -1.04 25.06 -4.75
N HIS A 148 -0.04 24.94 -5.62
CA HIS A 148 1.12 24.06 -5.52
C HIS A 148 1.28 23.45 -4.12
N LEU A 149 1.02 22.14 -3.97
CA LEU A 149 1.65 21.37 -2.90
C LEU A 149 3.09 21.87 -2.85
N PRO A 150 3.54 22.54 -1.77
CA PRO A 150 4.89 23.06 -1.72
C PRO A 150 5.78 21.91 -2.14
N GLN A 151 6.74 22.16 -3.04
CA GLN A 151 7.75 21.16 -3.35
C GLN A 151 8.43 20.88 -2.02
N LEU A 152 7.92 19.91 -1.25
CA LEU A 152 8.46 19.67 0.07
C LEU A 152 9.90 19.29 -0.21
N PRO A 153 10.86 19.93 0.47
CA PRO A 153 12.26 19.72 0.17
C PRO A 153 12.51 18.21 0.18
N ARG A 154 13.24 17.69 -0.82
CA ARG A 154 13.51 16.24 -1.05
C ARG A 154 13.82 15.44 0.22
N ARG A 155 14.34 16.12 1.23
CA ARG A 155 14.73 15.62 2.55
C ARG A 155 13.57 15.34 3.53
N LYS A 156 12.33 15.79 3.28
CA LYS A 156 11.18 15.66 4.20
C LYS A 156 10.14 14.59 3.86
N TYR A 157 10.26 13.87 2.75
CA TYR A 157 9.34 12.75 2.42
C TYR A 157 9.79 11.38 2.94
N CYS A 158 10.97 11.30 3.59
CA CYS A 158 11.82 10.11 3.49
C CYS A 158 12.47 9.66 4.81
N THR A 159 11.98 10.08 5.97
CA THR A 159 12.28 9.38 7.23
C THR A 159 11.19 8.35 7.45
N VAL A 160 11.23 7.29 6.64
CA VAL A 160 10.44 6.10 6.95
C VAL A 160 11.18 5.40 8.09
N ASP A 161 10.60 5.46 9.27
CA ASP A 161 11.13 4.74 10.42
C ASP A 161 10.85 3.24 10.29
N ASP A 162 11.62 2.45 11.01
CA ASP A 162 11.38 1.02 11.17
C ASP A 162 10.23 0.75 12.15
N VAL A 163 9.70 1.77 12.83
CA VAL A 163 8.52 1.63 13.69
C VAL A 163 7.23 1.74 12.86
N VAL A 164 6.24 0.89 13.15
CA VAL A 164 4.92 0.96 12.49
C VAL A 164 4.17 2.23 12.96
N PRO A 165 3.70 3.10 12.03
CA PRO A 165 2.88 4.26 12.36
C PRO A 165 1.69 3.92 13.27
N ARG A 166 1.42 4.72 14.31
CA ARG A 166 0.45 4.38 15.39
C ARG A 166 -0.97 4.21 14.89
N LYS A 167 -1.37 4.99 13.87
CA LYS A 167 -2.70 4.89 13.24
C LYS A 167 -2.92 3.58 12.45
N ILE A 168 -1.87 2.81 12.16
CA ILE A 168 -1.99 1.53 11.46
C ILE A 168 -2.46 0.45 12.45
N LYS A 169 -3.64 -0.14 12.21
CA LYS A 169 -4.16 -1.24 13.03
C LYS A 169 -3.54 -2.59 12.68
N PHE A 170 -3.19 -2.79 11.41
CA PHE A 170 -2.73 -4.06 10.88
C PHE A 170 -1.60 -3.85 9.88
N ALA A 171 -0.42 -4.42 10.18
CA ALA A 171 0.79 -4.31 9.37
C ALA A 171 1.31 -5.71 9.04
N VAL A 172 1.51 -5.99 7.74
CA VAL A 172 1.96 -7.30 7.26
C VAL A 172 3.14 -7.15 6.33
N GLN A 173 4.15 -8.00 6.50
CA GLN A 173 5.33 -8.02 5.64
C GLN A 173 5.77 -9.45 5.30
N ALA A 174 5.85 -9.75 4.01
CA ALA A 174 6.58 -10.91 3.50
C ALA A 174 8.03 -10.51 3.19
N LEU A 175 9.00 -11.26 3.71
CA LEU A 175 10.43 -10.99 3.61
C LEU A 175 11.14 -12.10 2.82
N ALA A 176 12.05 -11.71 1.93
CA ALA A 176 12.87 -12.63 1.14
C ALA A 176 14.09 -13.09 1.95
N LEU A 177 14.18 -14.39 2.22
CA LEU A 177 15.29 -14.97 2.98
C LEU A 177 16.59 -15.01 2.16
N ASP A 178 16.48 -15.29 0.85
CA ASP A 178 17.64 -15.55 -0.01
C ASP A 178 18.08 -14.31 -0.81
N GLU A 179 17.59 -13.12 -0.46
CA GLU A 179 17.99 -11.86 -1.09
C GLU A 179 19.37 -11.37 -0.58
N ARG A 180 20.40 -11.56 -1.41
CA ARG A 180 21.80 -11.26 -1.04
C ARG A 180 22.29 -9.89 -1.51
N ARG A 181 21.55 -9.17 -2.36
CA ARG A 181 22.00 -7.88 -2.89
C ARG A 181 21.89 -6.83 -1.79
N ARG A 182 23.02 -6.18 -1.47
CA ARG A 182 23.11 -5.15 -0.42
C ARG A 182 22.07 -4.03 -0.54
N HIS A 183 21.74 -3.63 -1.76
CA HIS A 183 20.77 -2.57 -2.03
C HIS A 183 19.30 -2.98 -1.85
N PHE A 184 19.02 -4.27 -1.61
CA PHE A 184 17.69 -4.85 -1.41
C PHE A 184 17.50 -5.37 0.01
N LYS A 185 18.36 -4.96 0.96
CA LYS A 185 18.16 -5.29 2.38
C LYS A 185 16.77 -4.82 2.84
N PRO A 186 15.96 -5.70 3.46
CA PRO A 186 14.64 -5.32 3.88
C PRO A 186 14.72 -4.40 5.10
N MET A 187 13.80 -3.44 5.16
CA MET A 187 13.50 -2.70 6.37
C MET A 187 12.46 -3.50 7.17
N VAL A 188 12.94 -4.27 8.13
CA VAL A 188 12.11 -5.03 9.08
C VAL A 188 11.45 -4.04 10.02
N TRP A 189 10.14 -4.17 10.21
CA TRP A 189 9.44 -3.35 11.20
C TRP A 189 9.73 -3.79 12.64
N SER A 190 9.81 -2.79 13.52
CA SER A 190 9.85 -2.91 14.96
C SER A 190 8.43 -2.67 15.51
N PRO A 191 7.97 -3.46 16.50
CA PRO A 191 6.67 -3.24 17.13
C PRO A 191 6.66 -1.90 17.88
N LEU A 192 5.49 -1.30 18.04
CA LEU A 192 5.34 -0.11 18.88
C LEU A 192 5.44 -0.51 20.36
N GLU A 193 6.34 0.12 21.11
CA GLU A 193 6.61 -0.22 22.52
C GLU A 193 5.48 0.22 23.47
N ASP A 194 4.61 1.15 23.06
CA ASP A 194 3.63 1.83 23.92
C ASP A 194 2.29 1.08 24.14
N GLY A 195 2.23 -0.24 23.93
CA GLY A 195 1.01 -1.02 24.24
C GLY A 195 -0.21 -0.72 23.34
N ALA A 196 -0.01 -0.09 22.18
CA ALA A 196 -1.08 0.11 21.21
C ALA A 196 -1.58 -1.24 20.66
N SER A 197 -2.90 -1.35 20.45
CA SER A 197 -3.52 -2.53 19.83
C SER A 197 -3.27 -2.55 18.32
N GLN A 198 -2.03 -2.86 17.94
CA GLN A 198 -1.60 -3.07 16.56
C GLN A 198 -1.29 -4.55 16.35
N THR A 199 -1.66 -5.08 15.19
CA THR A 199 -1.23 -6.41 14.77
C THR A 199 -0.12 -6.28 13.75
N LEU A 200 1.09 -6.68 14.12
CA LEU A 200 2.26 -6.77 13.24
C LEU A 200 2.54 -8.24 12.91
N LYS A 201 2.51 -8.60 11.63
CA LYS A 201 2.86 -9.95 11.14
C LYS A 201 3.97 -9.87 10.11
N GLN A 202 5.14 -10.40 10.43
CA GLN A 202 6.26 -10.48 9.50
C GLN A 202 6.67 -11.93 9.33
N ARG A 203 6.87 -12.38 8.08
CA ARG A 203 7.31 -13.74 7.79
C ARG A 203 8.39 -13.76 6.73
N TRP A 204 9.40 -14.58 6.98
CA TRP A 204 10.47 -14.89 6.04
C TRP A 204 10.05 -16.07 5.16
N PHE A 205 10.28 -15.93 3.86
CA PHE A 205 10.00 -16.94 2.85
C PHE A 205 11.29 -17.23 2.08
N THR A 206 11.49 -18.49 1.69
CA THR A 206 12.58 -18.86 0.78
C THR A 206 12.36 -18.22 -0.59
N GLY A 207 13.47 -17.87 -1.25
CA GLY A 207 13.50 -17.16 -2.51
C GLY A 207 14.11 -15.76 -2.39
N ASN A 208 14.46 -15.21 -3.55
CA ASN A 208 14.95 -13.84 -3.69
C ASN A 208 13.79 -12.82 -3.78
N HIS A 209 14.13 -11.55 -3.97
CA HIS A 209 13.16 -10.45 -4.03
C HIS A 209 11.96 -10.69 -4.97
N SER A 210 12.19 -11.21 -6.17
CA SER A 210 11.13 -11.46 -7.16
C SER A 210 10.41 -12.79 -6.93
N ASP A 211 11.04 -13.74 -6.22
CA ASP A 211 10.37 -14.97 -5.79
C ASP A 211 9.34 -14.70 -4.70
N ILE A 212 9.46 -13.59 -3.97
CA ILE A 212 8.46 -13.17 -2.97
C ILE A 212 7.41 -12.23 -3.57
N GLY A 213 7.83 -11.25 -4.37
CA GLY A 213 6.90 -10.24 -4.91
C GLY A 213 6.33 -10.53 -6.30
N GLY A 214 6.81 -11.55 -6.97
CA GLY A 214 6.45 -11.88 -8.35
C GLY A 214 7.24 -11.09 -9.40
N GLY A 215 6.89 -11.31 -10.67
CA GLY A 215 7.55 -10.71 -11.83
C GLY A 215 8.54 -11.62 -12.58
N ASN A 216 8.95 -12.74 -11.97
CA ASN A 216 9.71 -13.81 -12.63
C ASN A 216 8.80 -14.69 -13.52
N LYS A 217 9.37 -15.38 -14.51
CA LYS A 217 8.60 -16.36 -15.31
C LYS A 217 8.08 -17.51 -14.46
N ASP A 218 8.93 -18.02 -13.55
CA ASP A 218 8.52 -18.98 -12.53
C ASP A 218 7.88 -18.25 -11.36
N MET A 219 6.60 -18.52 -11.12
CA MET A 219 5.79 -17.90 -10.07
C MET A 219 5.49 -18.83 -8.90
N THR A 220 6.11 -20.01 -8.84
CA THR A 220 5.79 -21.03 -7.83
C THR A 220 5.96 -20.50 -6.40
N LEU A 221 7.13 -19.94 -6.08
CA LEU A 221 7.39 -19.34 -4.77
C LEU A 221 6.55 -18.08 -4.52
N ALA A 222 6.38 -17.24 -5.55
CA ALA A 222 5.61 -16.00 -5.44
C ALA A 222 4.11 -16.27 -5.20
N ASN A 223 3.59 -17.40 -5.67
CA ASN A 223 2.21 -17.77 -5.44
C ASN A 223 1.98 -18.24 -3.99
N ILE A 224 2.99 -18.84 -3.34
CA ILE A 224 2.92 -19.20 -1.91
C ILE A 224 2.82 -17.93 -1.07
N THR A 225 3.68 -16.94 -1.35
CA THR A 225 3.67 -15.67 -0.62
C THR A 225 2.41 -14.87 -0.90
N LEU A 226 1.90 -14.90 -2.14
CA LEU A 226 0.60 -14.31 -2.51
C LEU A 226 -0.55 -14.93 -1.71
N ALA A 227 -0.64 -16.26 -1.65
CA ALA A 227 -1.68 -16.95 -0.90
C ALA A 227 -1.64 -16.60 0.59
N TRP A 228 -0.43 -16.51 1.17
CA TRP A 228 -0.27 -16.08 2.55
C TRP A 228 -0.72 -14.63 2.77
N MET A 229 -0.35 -13.71 1.88
CA MET A 229 -0.75 -12.30 1.94
C MET A 229 -2.26 -12.11 1.82
N ILE A 230 -2.91 -12.83 0.89
CA ILE A 230 -4.37 -12.79 0.73
C ILE A 230 -5.07 -13.27 2.00
N GLY A 231 -4.53 -14.30 2.68
CA GLY A 231 -5.07 -14.75 3.96
C GLY A 231 -4.89 -13.75 5.12
N GLN A 232 -4.22 -12.62 4.90
CA GLN A 232 -4.12 -11.53 5.89
C GLN A 232 -5.03 -10.33 5.58
N LEU A 233 -5.59 -10.24 4.37
CA LEU A 233 -6.51 -9.17 3.95
C LEU A 233 -7.93 -9.47 4.40
#